data_AF-A0A2N2LX58-F1
#
_entry.id   AF-A0A2N2LX58-F1
#
_cell.length_a   1.000
_cell.length_b   1.000
_cell.length_c   1.000
_cell.angle_alpha   90.00
_cell.angle_beta   90.00
_cell.angle_gamma   90.00
#
_symmetry.space_group_name_H-M   'P 1'
#
loop_
_entity.id
_entity.type
_entity.pdbx_description
1 polymer ?
#
loop_
_entity_poly.entity_id
_entity_poly.type
_entity_poly.pdbx_seq_one_letter_code
_entity_poly.pdbx_strand_id
1 'polypeptide(L)'
;MHREIQSVLMLIFNRPTIVIAIFSLLLLPGVFVHELSHLIVALILRVPINKFSIIPRTLKNGQLRLGYVETKQTDFLRDSLIGLAPFIAGLLVVAFIGFNHLGLDKINESTALFNSNLLFSRLENIGLQKDIGIWLYLAFCVSSTMIPSASDRQSWKVLLFIFGIIIILFLLFGTGDFLQNKLLLSLDGWMSSIAFIILTSTIIHVLILIPTWFVKLIISNITGRRIISKV
;
A
#
# COMPACT_ATOMS: atom_id res chain seq x y z
N MET A 1 -0.49 6.95 10.23
CA MET A 1 -1.65 7.53 9.52
C MET A 1 -2.98 6.88 9.93
N HIS A 2 -3.20 5.56 9.81
CA HIS A 2 -4.47 4.92 10.25
C HIS A 2 -4.93 5.29 11.67
N ARG A 3 -4.01 5.27 12.65
CA ARG A 3 -4.29 5.68 14.03
C ARG A 3 -4.78 7.13 14.14
N GLU A 4 -4.27 8.03 13.31
CA GLU A 4 -4.68 9.44 13.32
C GLU A 4 -6.10 9.62 12.78
N ILE A 5 -6.43 8.95 11.67
CA ILE A 5 -7.79 8.98 11.11
C ILE A 5 -8.77 8.37 12.12
N GLN A 6 -8.46 7.20 12.68
CA GLN A 6 -9.28 6.58 13.72
C GLN A 6 -9.42 7.48 14.96
N SER A 7 -8.37 8.22 15.31
CA SER A 7 -8.40 9.17 16.42
C SER A 7 -9.35 10.33 16.16
N VAL A 8 -9.27 10.95 14.98
CA VAL A 8 -10.18 12.02 14.56
C VAL A 8 -11.63 11.53 14.59
N LEU A 9 -11.90 10.37 13.98
CA LEU A 9 -13.22 9.76 13.98
C LEU A 9 -13.72 9.46 15.41
N MET A 10 -12.84 8.99 16.30
CA MET A 10 -13.20 8.70 17.69
C MET A 10 -13.53 9.97 18.47
N LEU A 11 -12.81 11.08 18.23
CA LEU A 11 -13.15 12.37 18.84
C LEU A 11 -14.52 12.89 18.37
N ILE A 12 -14.85 12.70 17.09
CA ILE A 12 -16.12 13.15 16.48
C ILE A 12 -17.31 12.29 16.94
N PHE A 13 -17.22 10.97 16.78
CA PHE A 13 -18.37 10.07 16.96
C PHE A 13 -18.46 9.46 18.36
N ASN A 14 -17.35 9.41 19.11
CA ASN A 14 -17.25 8.83 20.46
C ASN A 14 -17.88 7.42 20.61
N ARG A 15 -17.89 6.65 19.52
CA ARG A 15 -18.46 5.29 19.46
C ARG A 15 -17.56 4.39 18.61
N PRO A 16 -16.83 3.43 19.21
CA PRO A 16 -15.87 2.58 18.50
C PRO A 16 -16.47 1.87 17.28
N THR A 17 -17.72 1.39 17.38
CA THR A 17 -18.40 0.70 16.28
C THR A 17 -18.61 1.61 15.06
N ILE A 18 -18.97 2.87 15.27
CA ILE A 18 -19.17 3.85 14.19
C ILE A 18 -17.81 4.20 13.56
N VAL A 19 -16.78 4.40 14.40
CA VAL A 19 -15.42 4.67 13.93
C VAL A 19 -14.92 3.55 13.02
N ILE A 20 -15.10 2.29 13.45
CA ILE A 20 -14.73 1.11 12.66
C ILE A 20 -15.50 1.08 11.34
N ALA A 21 -16.82 1.31 11.37
CA ALA A 21 -17.65 1.28 10.16
C ALA A 21 -17.21 2.35 9.15
N ILE A 22 -17.03 3.59 9.58
CA ILE A 22 -16.60 4.70 8.71
C ILE A 22 -15.18 4.48 8.19
N PHE A 23 -14.25 4.07 9.06
CA PHE A 23 -12.88 3.79 8.66
C PHE A 23 -12.81 2.64 7.63
N SER A 24 -13.62 1.61 7.82
CA SER A 24 -13.67 0.47 6.89
C SER A 24 -14.31 0.86 5.56
N LEU A 25 -15.37 1.68 5.58
CA LEU A 25 -15.97 2.22 4.36
C LEU A 25 -14.98 3.10 3.59
N LEU A 26 -14.22 3.93 4.31
CA LEU A 26 -13.21 4.81 3.73
C LEU A 26 -12.11 4.03 3.02
N LEU A 27 -11.63 2.92 3.59
CA LEU A 27 -10.59 2.08 2.99
C LEU A 27 -11.12 0.95 2.10
N LEU A 28 -12.44 0.85 1.92
CA LEU A 28 -13.07 -0.26 1.20
C LEU A 28 -12.51 -0.46 -0.22
N PRO A 29 -12.25 0.58 -1.04
CA PRO A 29 -11.68 0.37 -2.37
C PRO A 29 -10.32 -0.32 -2.32
N GLY A 30 -9.47 0.04 -1.36
CA GLY A 30 -8.17 -0.58 -1.16
C GLY A 30 -8.29 -2.03 -0.67
N VAL A 31 -9.14 -2.27 0.33
CA VAL A 31 -9.42 -3.63 0.84
C VAL A 31 -9.97 -4.52 -0.27
N PHE A 32 -10.83 -3.99 -1.13
CA PHE A 32 -11.37 -4.73 -2.27
C PHE A 32 -10.25 -5.16 -3.23
N VAL A 33 -9.37 -4.24 -3.64
CA VAL A 33 -8.21 -4.59 -4.48
C VAL A 33 -7.32 -5.63 -3.79
N HIS A 34 -7.10 -5.48 -2.48
CA HIS A 34 -6.28 -6.40 -1.69
C HIS A 34 -6.83 -7.82 -1.70
N GLU A 35 -8.06 -8.01 -1.23
CA GLU A 35 -8.67 -9.34 -1.10
C GLU A 35 -8.96 -9.97 -2.47
N LEU A 36 -9.32 -9.16 -3.47
CA LEU A 36 -9.52 -9.64 -4.83
C LEU A 36 -8.20 -10.16 -5.44
N SER A 37 -7.06 -9.54 -5.10
CA SER A 37 -5.75 -10.00 -5.58
C SER A 37 -5.39 -11.37 -5.03
N HIS A 38 -5.63 -11.62 -3.74
CA HIS A 38 -5.50 -12.96 -3.16
C HIS A 38 -6.40 -13.97 -3.88
N LEU A 39 -7.66 -13.61 -4.11
CA LEU A 39 -8.64 -14.48 -4.76
C LEU A 39 -8.22 -14.82 -6.21
N ILE A 40 -7.86 -13.83 -7.01
CA ILE A 40 -7.44 -14.04 -8.41
C ILE A 40 -6.23 -14.96 -8.48
N VAL A 41 -5.20 -14.72 -7.66
CA VAL A 41 -3.99 -15.55 -7.68
C VAL A 41 -4.25 -16.95 -7.14
N ALA A 42 -5.10 -17.09 -6.11
CA ALA A 42 -5.52 -18.40 -5.63
C ALA A 42 -6.26 -19.19 -6.72
N LEU A 43 -7.15 -18.55 -7.49
CA LEU A 43 -7.85 -19.18 -8.62
C LEU A 43 -6.89 -19.61 -9.74
N ILE A 44 -5.96 -18.73 -10.13
CA ILE A 44 -4.94 -19.05 -11.15
C ILE A 44 -4.09 -20.25 -10.73
N LEU A 45 -3.70 -20.30 -9.45
CA LEU A 45 -2.90 -21.38 -8.88
C LEU A 45 -3.74 -22.61 -8.47
N ARG A 46 -5.06 -22.58 -8.74
CA ARG A 46 -6.02 -23.64 -8.44
C ARG A 46 -6.01 -24.05 -6.96
N VAL A 47 -5.85 -23.07 -6.06
CA VAL A 47 -5.91 -23.27 -4.61
C VAL A 47 -7.35 -23.09 -4.14
N PRO A 48 -7.94 -24.08 -3.42
CA PRO A 48 -9.30 -23.96 -2.91
C PRO A 48 -9.46 -22.80 -1.94
N ILE A 49 -10.54 -22.04 -2.10
CA ILE A 49 -10.93 -20.92 -1.24
C ILE A 49 -12.01 -21.41 -0.28
N ASN A 50 -11.79 -21.26 1.02
CA ASN A 50 -12.72 -21.68 2.06
C ASN A 50 -13.69 -20.56 2.44
N LYS A 51 -13.18 -19.34 2.63
CA LYS A 51 -13.99 -18.18 3.02
C LYS A 51 -13.46 -16.91 2.40
N PHE A 52 -14.36 -15.96 2.16
CA PHE A 52 -14.07 -14.64 1.63
C PHE A 52 -15.01 -13.63 2.28
N SER A 53 -14.48 -12.47 2.69
CA SER A 53 -15.28 -11.35 3.20
C SER A 53 -14.53 -10.04 3.06
N ILE A 54 -15.26 -9.00 2.64
CA ILE A 54 -14.81 -7.60 2.64
C ILE A 54 -15.44 -6.79 3.79
N ILE A 55 -16.24 -7.44 4.63
CA ILE A 55 -16.89 -6.82 5.79
C ILE A 55 -15.92 -6.86 6.98
N PRO A 56 -15.70 -5.71 7.66
CA PRO A 56 -14.81 -5.64 8.80
C PRO A 56 -15.34 -6.43 10.00
N ARG A 57 -14.45 -7.08 10.74
CA ARG A 57 -14.74 -7.76 12.01
C ARG A 57 -13.69 -7.43 13.06
N THR A 58 -14.13 -7.25 14.29
CA THR A 58 -13.24 -7.18 15.45
C THR A 58 -12.84 -8.58 15.89
N LEU A 59 -11.54 -8.80 16.05
CA LEU A 59 -11.00 -10.07 16.54
C LEU A 59 -11.02 -10.09 18.08
N LYS A 60 -10.96 -11.29 18.66
CA LYS A 60 -10.96 -11.49 20.13
C LYS A 60 -9.81 -10.77 20.85
N ASN A 61 -8.72 -10.50 20.15
CA ASN A 61 -7.55 -9.76 20.64
C ASN A 61 -7.69 -8.22 20.51
N GLY A 62 -8.87 -7.71 20.14
CA GLY A 62 -9.13 -6.28 19.95
C GLY A 62 -8.61 -5.71 18.62
N GLN A 63 -7.97 -6.52 17.77
CA GLN A 63 -7.53 -6.06 16.46
C GLN A 63 -8.70 -5.98 15.47
N LEU A 64 -8.65 -4.98 14.60
CA LEU A 64 -9.59 -4.84 13.49
C LEU A 64 -9.09 -5.60 12.28
N ARG A 65 -9.90 -6.52 11.75
CA ARG A 65 -9.68 -7.18 10.46
C ARG A 65 -10.66 -6.60 9.46
N LEU A 66 -10.16 -5.88 8.44
CA LEU A 66 -10.98 -5.17 7.46
C LEU A 66 -11.60 -6.10 6.40
N GLY A 67 -10.83 -7.08 5.94
CA GLY A 67 -11.23 -8.12 5.01
C GLY A 67 -10.48 -9.43 5.29
N TYR A 68 -10.85 -10.50 4.60
CA TYR A 68 -10.05 -11.72 4.55
C TYR A 68 -10.44 -12.63 3.37
N VAL A 69 -9.42 -13.30 2.83
CA VAL A 69 -9.53 -14.51 2.02
C VAL A 69 -8.85 -15.66 2.78
N GLU A 70 -9.61 -16.70 3.13
CA GLU A 70 -9.07 -17.92 3.74
C GLU A 70 -8.94 -19.01 2.66
N THR A 71 -7.71 -19.36 2.31
CA THR A 71 -7.39 -20.47 1.39
C THR A 71 -7.15 -21.76 2.16
N LYS A 72 -7.23 -22.91 1.47
CA LYS A 72 -6.77 -24.18 2.03
C LYS A 72 -5.24 -24.17 2.14
N GLN A 73 -4.71 -24.84 3.16
CA GLN A 73 -3.27 -25.02 3.31
C GLN A 73 -2.67 -25.62 2.03
N THR A 74 -1.60 -25.01 1.55
CA THR A 74 -0.91 -25.33 0.30
C THR A 74 0.61 -25.30 0.53
N ASP A 75 1.40 -25.63 -0.49
CA ASP A 75 2.86 -25.49 -0.43
C ASP A 75 3.30 -24.03 -0.33
N PHE A 76 4.53 -23.84 0.13
CA PHE A 76 5.12 -22.53 0.42
C PHE A 76 5.20 -21.62 -0.81
N LEU A 77 5.33 -22.17 -2.04
CA LEU A 77 5.41 -21.35 -3.26
C LEU A 77 4.06 -20.72 -3.57
N ARG A 78 3.01 -21.55 -3.66
CA ARG A 78 1.65 -21.06 -3.94
C ARG A 78 1.17 -20.12 -2.85
N ASP A 79 1.40 -20.46 -1.59
CA ASP A 79 1.00 -19.62 -0.45
C ASP A 79 1.69 -18.25 -0.48
N SER A 80 3.00 -18.24 -0.77
CA SER A 80 3.75 -16.98 -0.85
C SER A 80 3.35 -16.11 -2.04
N LEU A 81 3.05 -16.71 -3.21
CA LEU A 81 2.57 -15.98 -4.37
C LEU A 81 1.19 -15.36 -4.12
N ILE A 82 0.29 -16.11 -3.47
CA ILE A 82 -1.01 -15.57 -3.03
C ILE A 82 -0.78 -14.42 -2.06
N GLY A 83 0.10 -14.59 -1.07
CA GLY A 83 0.47 -13.56 -0.09
C GLY A 83 1.07 -12.28 -0.68
N LEU A 84 1.83 -12.40 -1.78
CA LEU A 84 2.45 -11.29 -2.50
C LEU A 84 1.49 -10.56 -3.45
N ALA A 85 0.40 -11.23 -3.87
CA ALA A 85 -0.51 -10.72 -4.87
C ALA A 85 -1.06 -9.31 -4.59
N PRO A 86 -1.52 -8.97 -3.36
CA PRO A 86 -2.03 -7.63 -3.08
C PRO A 86 -0.98 -6.54 -3.20
N PHE A 87 0.28 -6.84 -2.85
CA PHE A 87 1.36 -5.88 -2.96
C PHE A 87 1.67 -5.56 -4.41
N ILE A 88 1.78 -6.60 -5.27
CA ILE A 88 2.00 -6.41 -6.71
C ILE A 88 0.84 -5.66 -7.34
N ALA A 89 -0.39 -6.08 -7.09
CA ALA A 89 -1.58 -5.41 -7.64
C ALA A 89 -1.69 -3.96 -7.16
N GLY A 90 -1.41 -3.69 -5.89
CA GLY A 90 -1.39 -2.35 -5.32
C GLY A 90 -0.34 -1.45 -5.98
N LEU A 91 0.90 -1.95 -6.18
CA LEU A 91 1.94 -1.23 -6.91
C LEU A 91 1.50 -0.88 -8.33
N LEU A 92 0.90 -1.84 -9.05
CA LEU A 92 0.42 -1.62 -10.42
C LEU A 92 -0.70 -0.57 -10.47
N VAL A 93 -1.66 -0.63 -9.55
CA VAL A 93 -2.77 0.34 -9.47
C VAL A 93 -2.25 1.74 -9.09
N VAL A 94 -1.35 1.85 -8.11
CA VAL A 94 -0.77 3.14 -7.73
C VAL A 94 0.10 3.70 -8.87
N ALA A 95 0.87 2.87 -9.57
CA ALA A 95 1.62 3.28 -10.75
C ALA A 95 0.70 3.78 -11.86
N PHE A 96 -0.38 3.03 -12.15
CA PHE A 96 -1.38 3.43 -13.13
C PHE A 96 -1.98 4.79 -12.80
N ILE A 97 -2.41 5.01 -11.55
CA ILE A 97 -2.96 6.30 -11.12
C ILE A 97 -1.89 7.39 -11.21
N GLY A 98 -0.67 7.09 -10.78
CA GLY A 98 0.46 7.99 -10.83
C GLY A 98 0.77 8.53 -12.22
N PHE A 99 0.95 7.63 -13.18
CA PHE A 99 1.31 7.99 -14.54
C PHE A 99 0.15 8.59 -15.34
N ASN A 100 -1.07 8.07 -15.18
CA ASN A 100 -2.21 8.47 -16.02
C ASN A 100 -3.00 9.67 -15.45
N HIS A 101 -3.00 9.85 -14.12
CA HIS A 101 -3.87 10.82 -13.48
C HIS A 101 -3.13 11.81 -12.58
N LEU A 102 -1.95 11.48 -12.06
CA LEU A 102 -1.16 12.40 -11.22
C LEU A 102 0.03 13.04 -11.94
N GLY A 103 0.22 12.75 -13.24
CA GLY A 103 1.26 13.37 -14.07
C GLY A 103 2.68 13.14 -13.56
N LEU A 104 2.92 12.00 -12.91
CA LEU A 104 4.18 11.68 -12.27
C LEU A 104 5.36 11.57 -13.25
N ASP A 105 5.10 11.11 -14.46
CA ASP A 105 6.06 11.08 -15.58
C ASP A 105 6.63 12.49 -15.85
N LYS A 106 5.73 13.49 -15.94
CA LYS A 106 6.09 14.88 -16.20
C LYS A 106 6.82 15.53 -15.03
N ILE A 107 6.46 15.16 -13.80
CA ILE A 107 7.19 15.59 -12.60
C ILE A 107 8.61 15.03 -12.62
N ASN A 108 8.77 13.74 -12.92
CA ASN A 108 10.06 13.08 -12.97
C ASN A 108 10.97 13.72 -14.04
N GLU A 109 10.43 13.99 -15.24
CA GLU A 109 11.14 14.70 -16.31
C GLU A 109 11.60 16.09 -15.86
N SER A 110 10.71 16.89 -15.27
CA SER A 110 11.06 18.25 -14.82
C SER A 110 12.11 18.27 -13.70
N THR A 111 12.09 17.26 -12.83
CA THR A 111 13.09 17.07 -11.78
C THR A 111 14.44 16.68 -12.37
N ALA A 112 14.46 15.78 -13.35
CA ALA A 112 15.66 15.35 -14.04
C ALA A 112 16.35 16.50 -14.81
N LEU A 113 15.57 17.45 -15.33
CA LEU A 113 16.07 18.65 -15.99
C LEU A 113 16.50 19.78 -15.02
N PHE A 114 16.38 19.57 -13.71
CA PHE A 114 16.61 20.60 -12.67
C PHE A 114 15.87 21.93 -12.93
N ASN A 115 14.71 21.88 -13.58
CA ASN A 115 13.94 23.06 -13.97
C ASN A 115 12.78 23.30 -13.01
N SER A 116 13.01 24.17 -12.02
CA SER A 116 12.02 24.50 -10.99
C SER A 116 10.76 25.15 -11.55
N ASN A 117 10.89 26.07 -12.50
CA ASN A 117 9.74 26.75 -13.12
C ASN A 117 8.82 25.76 -13.83
N LEU A 118 9.41 24.82 -14.58
CA LEU A 118 8.65 23.76 -15.22
C LEU A 118 7.96 22.88 -14.17
N LEU A 119 8.68 22.44 -13.13
CA LEU A 119 8.13 21.63 -12.05
C LEU A 119 6.93 22.31 -11.37
N PHE A 120 7.04 23.59 -11.00
CA PHE A 120 5.93 24.35 -10.40
C PHE A 120 4.73 24.44 -11.33
N SER A 121 4.95 24.74 -12.62
CA SER A 121 3.86 24.78 -13.60
C SER A 121 3.16 23.42 -13.76
N ARG A 122 3.89 22.30 -13.67
CA ARG A 122 3.30 20.95 -13.72
C ARG A 122 2.46 20.66 -12.47
N LEU A 123 2.97 21.01 -11.28
CA LEU A 123 2.26 20.84 -10.01
C LEU A 123 0.96 21.66 -9.96
N GLU A 124 0.99 22.91 -10.44
CA GLU A 124 -0.20 23.75 -10.53
C GLU A 124 -1.25 23.13 -11.46
N ASN A 125 -0.82 22.67 -12.65
CA ASN A 125 -1.71 22.01 -13.60
C ASN A 125 -2.34 20.73 -13.04
N ILE A 126 -1.60 19.96 -12.23
CA ILE A 126 -2.12 18.77 -11.54
C ILE A 126 -3.22 19.18 -10.57
N GLY A 127 -2.99 20.18 -9.73
CA GLY A 127 -3.98 20.68 -8.77
C GLY A 127 -5.28 21.19 -9.41
N LEU A 128 -5.24 21.63 -10.66
CA LEU A 128 -6.39 22.10 -11.43
C LEU A 128 -7.14 21.00 -12.18
N GLN A 129 -6.62 19.77 -12.22
CA GLN A 129 -7.29 18.68 -12.91
C GLN A 129 -8.62 18.33 -12.25
N LYS A 130 -9.64 18.18 -13.10
CA LYS A 130 -10.93 17.63 -12.67
C LYS A 130 -10.69 16.22 -12.12
N ASP A 131 -11.35 15.90 -11.01
CA ASP A 131 -11.32 14.58 -10.34
C ASP A 131 -10.00 14.17 -9.67
N ILE A 132 -9.00 15.07 -9.56
CA ILE A 132 -7.73 14.75 -8.85
C ILE A 132 -7.96 14.21 -7.44
N GLY A 133 -8.95 14.75 -6.71
CA GLY A 133 -9.29 14.30 -5.37
C GLY A 133 -9.70 12.83 -5.32
N ILE A 134 -10.41 12.32 -6.34
CA ILE A 134 -10.83 10.92 -6.42
C ILE A 134 -9.60 10.03 -6.65
N TRP A 135 -8.70 10.43 -7.55
CA TRP A 135 -7.48 9.68 -7.85
C TRP A 135 -6.51 9.65 -6.67
N LEU A 136 -6.34 10.78 -5.97
CA LEU A 136 -5.57 10.84 -4.73
C LEU A 136 -6.19 9.96 -3.64
N TYR A 137 -7.51 9.98 -3.49
CA TYR A 137 -8.23 9.11 -2.56
C TYR A 137 -8.05 7.62 -2.88
N LEU A 138 -8.17 7.22 -4.14
CA LEU A 138 -7.97 5.83 -4.57
C LEU A 138 -6.52 5.38 -4.38
N ALA A 139 -5.55 6.20 -4.80
CA ALA A 139 -4.13 5.92 -4.60
C ALA A 139 -3.81 5.78 -3.10
N PHE A 140 -4.37 6.65 -2.26
CA PHE A 140 -4.26 6.56 -0.81
C PHE A 140 -4.86 5.25 -0.27
N CYS A 141 -6.08 4.88 -0.66
CA CYS A 141 -6.73 3.67 -0.15
C CYS A 141 -5.96 2.41 -0.52
N VAL A 142 -5.55 2.29 -1.78
CA VAL A 142 -4.80 1.13 -2.29
C VAL A 142 -3.43 1.06 -1.62
N SER A 143 -2.67 2.16 -1.60
CA SER A 143 -1.35 2.17 -0.97
C SER A 143 -1.38 1.90 0.54
N SER A 144 -2.46 2.32 1.22
CA SER A 144 -2.68 2.06 2.66
C SER A 144 -2.95 0.59 2.99
N THR A 145 -3.45 -0.18 2.02
CA THR A 145 -3.91 -1.55 2.22
C THR A 145 -3.01 -2.60 1.55
N MET A 146 -2.25 -2.24 0.51
CA MET A 146 -1.43 -3.18 -0.26
C MET A 146 -0.26 -3.83 0.50
N ILE A 147 0.13 -3.30 1.67
CA ILE A 147 1.25 -3.85 2.44
C ILE A 147 0.81 -5.20 3.03
N PRO A 148 1.51 -6.30 2.72
CA PRO A 148 1.14 -7.62 3.20
C PRO A 148 1.01 -7.67 4.72
N SER A 149 0.00 -8.37 5.22
CA SER A 149 -0.19 -8.59 6.64
C SER A 149 0.75 -9.69 7.17
N ALA A 150 0.67 -9.99 8.47
CA ALA A 150 1.43 -11.08 9.07
C ALA A 150 1.01 -12.46 8.53
N SER A 151 -0.27 -12.67 8.21
CA SER A 151 -0.74 -13.91 7.58
C SER A 151 -0.21 -14.03 6.15
N ASP A 152 -0.18 -12.93 5.40
CA ASP A 152 0.17 -12.95 3.97
C ASP A 152 1.66 -13.28 3.77
N ARG A 153 2.50 -12.97 4.75
CA ARG A 153 3.94 -13.28 4.73
C ARG A 153 4.30 -14.58 5.44
N GLN A 154 3.33 -15.37 5.89
CA GLN A 154 3.59 -16.54 6.74
C GLN A 154 4.60 -17.50 6.09
N SER A 155 4.45 -17.77 4.79
CA SER A 155 5.32 -18.69 4.04
C SER A 155 6.60 -18.07 3.47
N TRP A 156 6.78 -16.75 3.58
CA TRP A 156 7.93 -16.06 2.98
C TRP A 156 9.26 -16.43 3.61
N LYS A 157 9.27 -16.90 4.86
CA LYS A 157 10.52 -17.28 5.56
C LYS A 157 11.33 -18.31 4.77
N VAL A 158 10.64 -19.31 4.19
CA VAL A 158 11.28 -20.37 3.40
C VAL A 158 11.79 -19.80 2.08
N LEU A 159 11.00 -18.97 1.40
CA LEU A 159 11.42 -18.31 0.16
C LEU A 159 12.65 -17.43 0.37
N LEU A 160 12.64 -16.58 1.39
CA LEU A 160 13.77 -15.69 1.71
C LEU A 160 15.02 -16.47 2.06
N PHE A 161 14.88 -17.61 2.75
CA PHE A 161 16.01 -18.50 3.03
C PHE A 161 16.62 -19.07 1.75
N ILE A 162 15.80 -19.61 0.84
CA ILE A 162 16.26 -20.13 -0.46
C ILE A 162 16.91 -19.01 -1.29
N PHE A 163 16.27 -17.84 -1.36
CA PHE A 163 16.78 -16.68 -2.09
C PHE A 163 18.13 -16.20 -1.52
N GLY A 164 18.28 -16.21 -0.20
CA GLY A 164 19.53 -15.90 0.49
C GLY A 164 20.65 -16.88 0.12
N ILE A 165 20.38 -18.19 0.07
CA ILE A 165 21.35 -19.19 -0.38
C ILE A 165 21.78 -18.91 -1.83
N ILE A 166 20.82 -18.64 -2.72
CA ILE A 166 21.10 -18.33 -4.12
C ILE A 166 22.01 -17.10 -4.24
N ILE A 167 21.72 -16.03 -3.50
CA ILE A 167 22.57 -14.82 -3.47
C ILE A 167 23.98 -15.17 -2.98
N ILE A 168 24.11 -15.93 -1.89
CA ILE A 168 25.41 -16.33 -1.33
C ILE A 168 26.21 -17.14 -2.37
N LEU A 169 25.57 -18.10 -3.04
CA LEU A 169 26.21 -18.88 -4.09
C LEU A 169 26.67 -17.97 -5.24
N PHE A 170 25.84 -17.02 -5.68
CA PHE A 170 26.24 -16.05 -6.70
C PHE A 170 27.43 -15.18 -6.26
N LEU A 171 27.48 -14.77 -4.99
CA LEU A 171 28.60 -14.00 -4.45
C LEU A 171 29.90 -14.82 -4.35
N LEU A 172 29.80 -16.11 -4.02
CA LEU A 172 30.97 -16.99 -3.84
C LEU A 172 31.55 -17.49 -5.17
N PHE A 173 30.70 -17.87 -6.12
CA PHE A 173 31.15 -18.46 -7.39
C PHE A 173 31.39 -17.42 -8.49
N GLY A 174 31.05 -16.16 -8.23
CA GLY A 174 31.11 -15.10 -9.21
C GLY A 174 30.01 -15.29 -10.27
N THR A 175 29.67 -14.19 -10.93
CA THR A 175 28.50 -14.15 -11.82
C THR A 175 28.86 -13.77 -13.26
N GLY A 176 30.16 -13.58 -13.52
CA GLY A 176 30.72 -13.18 -14.80
C GLY A 176 30.09 -11.90 -15.36
N ASP A 177 30.23 -11.71 -16.68
CA ASP A 177 29.69 -10.56 -17.40
C ASP A 177 28.15 -10.53 -17.44
N PHE A 178 27.49 -11.67 -17.17
CA PHE A 178 26.04 -11.80 -17.20
C PHE A 178 25.34 -10.91 -16.16
N LEU A 179 25.91 -10.82 -14.96
CA LEU A 179 25.30 -10.03 -13.88
C LEU A 179 25.45 -8.54 -14.15
N GLN A 180 26.65 -8.10 -14.55
CA GLN A 180 26.92 -6.68 -14.79
C GLN A 180 26.17 -6.13 -16.00
N ASN A 181 26.13 -6.87 -17.12
CA ASN A 181 25.67 -6.29 -18.38
C ASN A 181 24.16 -6.47 -18.66
N LYS A 182 23.48 -7.37 -17.95
CA LYS A 182 22.06 -7.66 -18.23
C LYS A 182 21.18 -7.66 -16.98
N LEU A 183 21.66 -8.26 -15.88
CA LEU A 183 20.90 -8.31 -14.64
C LEU A 183 20.85 -6.95 -13.94
N LEU A 184 22.00 -6.28 -13.76
CA LEU A 184 22.06 -5.00 -13.04
C LEU A 184 21.26 -3.89 -13.73
N LEU A 185 21.38 -3.73 -15.05
CA LEU A 185 20.62 -2.72 -15.79
C LEU A 185 19.11 -2.95 -15.71
N SER A 186 18.68 -4.22 -15.81
CA SER A 186 17.26 -4.56 -15.67
C SER A 186 16.80 -4.31 -14.23
N LEU A 187 17.56 -4.75 -13.23
CA LEU A 187 17.23 -4.53 -11.82
C LEU A 187 17.16 -3.04 -11.47
N ASP A 188 18.06 -2.21 -12.00
CA ASP A 188 18.09 -0.78 -11.74
C ASP A 188 16.79 -0.09 -12.20
N GLY A 189 16.34 -0.35 -13.43
CA GLY A 189 15.07 0.20 -13.93
C GLY A 189 13.85 -0.23 -13.11
N TRP A 190 13.81 -1.50 -12.70
CA TRP A 190 12.74 -2.02 -11.84
C TRP A 190 12.78 -1.43 -10.43
N MET A 191 13.96 -1.34 -9.82
CA MET A 191 14.14 -0.77 -8.49
C MET A 191 13.80 0.72 -8.49
N SER A 192 14.21 1.47 -9.51
CA SER A 192 13.86 2.88 -9.68
C SER A 192 12.34 3.06 -9.79
N SER A 193 11.66 2.23 -10.58
CA SER A 193 10.20 2.27 -10.72
C SER A 193 9.48 2.00 -9.40
N ILE A 194 9.91 0.97 -8.66
CA ILE A 194 9.34 0.64 -7.35
C ILE A 194 9.61 1.75 -6.34
N ALA A 195 10.84 2.26 -6.29
CA ALA A 195 11.22 3.36 -5.41
C ALA A 195 10.36 4.59 -5.66
N PHE A 196 10.11 4.92 -6.93
CA PHE A 196 9.28 6.03 -7.34
C PHE A 196 7.80 5.86 -6.93
N ILE A 197 7.24 4.67 -7.07
CA ILE A 197 5.87 4.35 -6.62
C ILE A 197 5.78 4.47 -5.08
N ILE A 198 6.76 3.94 -4.35
CA ILE A 198 6.82 4.03 -2.88
C ILE A 198 6.96 5.47 -2.42
N LEU A 199 7.81 6.26 -3.10
CA LEU A 199 7.98 7.68 -2.82
C LEU A 199 6.66 8.43 -3.01
N THR A 200 5.99 8.20 -4.15
CA THR A 200 4.67 8.82 -4.43
C THR A 200 3.65 8.44 -3.36
N SER A 201 3.56 7.16 -3.02
CA SER A 201 2.70 6.67 -1.95
C SER A 201 3.00 7.40 -0.64
N THR A 202 4.28 7.56 -0.29
CA THR A 202 4.72 8.26 0.91
C THR A 202 4.29 9.74 0.89
N ILE A 203 4.46 10.42 -0.24
CA ILE A 203 4.05 11.82 -0.40
C ILE A 203 2.54 11.96 -0.19
N ILE A 204 1.73 11.09 -0.80
CA ILE A 204 0.27 11.08 -0.62
C ILE A 204 -0.10 10.90 0.86
N HIS A 205 0.58 9.99 1.55
CA HIS A 205 0.35 9.77 2.98
C HIS A 205 0.72 10.99 3.83
N VAL A 206 1.83 11.66 3.53
CA VAL A 206 2.25 12.89 4.23
C VAL A 206 1.26 14.02 3.98
N LEU A 207 0.83 14.20 2.73
CA LEU A 207 -0.13 15.21 2.32
C LEU A 207 -1.47 15.07 3.06
N ILE A 208 -1.90 13.84 3.34
CA ILE A 208 -3.14 13.57 4.11
C ILE A 208 -2.89 13.60 5.62
N LEU A 209 -1.71 13.19 6.08
CA LEU A 209 -1.36 13.16 7.50
C LEU A 209 -1.38 14.55 8.13
N ILE A 210 -0.81 15.55 7.46
CA ILE A 210 -0.68 16.92 8.01
C ILE A 210 -2.05 17.54 8.29
N PRO A 211 -3.01 17.61 7.34
CA PRO A 211 -4.36 18.09 7.62
C PRO A 211 -5.09 17.25 8.67
N THR A 212 -4.97 15.93 8.63
CA THR A 212 -5.63 15.03 9.59
C THR A 212 -5.17 15.31 11.02
N TRP A 213 -3.86 15.52 11.21
CA TRP A 213 -3.28 15.86 12.49
C TRP A 213 -3.74 17.25 12.98
N PHE A 214 -3.81 18.23 12.09
CA PHE A 214 -4.30 19.56 12.43
C PHE A 214 -5.78 19.56 12.86
N VAL A 215 -6.62 18.82 12.13
CA VAL A 215 -8.03 18.60 12.47
C VAL A 215 -8.17 17.94 13.84
N LYS A 216 -7.34 16.93 14.14
CA LYS A 216 -7.30 16.29 15.47
C LYS A 216 -7.02 17.30 16.58
N LEU A 217 -6.02 18.17 16.39
CA LEU A 217 -5.68 19.20 17.38
C LEU A 217 -6.84 20.17 17.61
N ILE A 218 -7.46 20.67 16.55
CA ILE A 218 -8.61 21.57 16.64
C ILE A 218 -9.75 20.90 17.41
N ILE A 219 -10.14 19.68 17.03
CA ILE A 219 -11.26 18.98 17.67
C ILE A 219 -10.93 18.66 19.13
N SER A 220 -9.69 18.26 19.44
CA SER A 220 -9.28 17.98 20.81
C SER A 220 -9.35 19.24 21.69
N ASN A 221 -8.94 20.39 21.16
CA ASN A 221 -9.05 21.67 21.86
C ASN A 221 -10.51 22.11 22.06
N ILE A 222 -11.36 21.95 21.05
CA ILE A 222 -12.79 22.35 21.14
C ILE A 222 -13.57 21.42 22.08
N THR A 223 -13.33 20.11 22.02
CA THR A 223 -14.10 19.12 22.80
C THR A 223 -13.57 18.87 24.20
N GLY A 224 -12.34 19.32 24.50
CA GLY A 224 -11.63 18.98 25.74
C GLY A 224 -11.26 17.50 25.89
N ARG A 225 -11.50 16.68 24.86
CA ARG A 225 -11.25 15.23 24.88
C ARG A 225 -9.88 14.91 24.34
N ARG A 226 -9.18 13.98 24.99
CA ARG A 226 -7.90 13.41 24.52
C ARG A 226 -8.01 11.89 24.42
N ILE A 227 -7.43 11.33 23.37
CA ILE A 227 -7.37 9.88 23.20
C ILE A 227 -6.11 9.38 23.90
N ILE A 228 -6.29 8.58 24.94
CA ILE A 228 -5.21 7.89 25.62
C ILE A 228 -5.03 6.55 24.90
N SER A 229 -4.01 6.42 24.06
CA SER A 229 -3.68 5.10 23.51
C SER A 229 -3.03 4.28 24.63
N LYS A 230 -3.66 3.18 25.05
CA LYS A 230 -2.91 2.13 25.73
C LYS A 230 -1.93 1.54 24.71
N VAL A 231 -0.64 1.66 25.01
CA VAL A 231 0.47 1.10 24.24
C VAL A 231 0.30 -0.41 24.12
#